data_AF-A0A0R1V7A7-F1
#
_entry.id   AF-A0A0R1V7A7-F1
#
_cell.length_a   1.000
_cell.length_b   1.000
_cell.length_c   1.000
_cell.angle_alpha   90.00
_cell.angle_beta   90.00
_cell.angle_gamma   90.00
#
_symmetry.space_group_name_H-M   'P 1'
#
loop_
_entity.id
_entity.type
_entity.pdbx_description
1 polymer ?
#
loop_
_entity_poly.entity_id
_entity_poly.type
_entity_poly.pdbx_seq_one_letter_code
_entity_poly.pdbx_strand_id
1 'polypeptide(L)'
;MKIRVEINRSLDDTEVIIHAPSDNKAHEIYQLLQKKTKLQTLKLYAATTEYYLSVTEILFFETDGRQISAHTAEQSYTTHYRLYELEELLPQMFMRVSKSTILNTEKIFSLTHSISSYLVCFQNSYKQVYVSRKYYKELKQRLEERE
;
A
#
# COMPACT_ATOMS: atom_id res chain seq x y z
N MET A 1 17.10 -20.78 5.02
CA MET A 1 17.51 -19.66 5.87
C MET A 1 17.44 -20.12 7.31
N LYS A 2 18.54 -20.07 8.07
CA LYS A 2 18.55 -20.41 9.50
C LYS A 2 18.42 -19.11 10.28
N ILE A 3 17.33 -18.92 11.01
CA ILE A 3 17.09 -17.71 11.81
C ILE A 3 17.47 -18.03 13.25
N ARG A 4 18.33 -17.21 13.85
CA ARG A 4 18.71 -17.28 15.26
C ARG A 4 18.24 -16.00 15.92
N VAL A 5 17.52 -16.13 17.03
CA VAL A 5 17.02 -15.00 17.83
C VAL A 5 17.68 -15.09 19.20
N GLU A 6 18.31 -14.01 19.63
CA GLU A 6 18.95 -13.88 20.94
C GLU A 6 18.28 -12.74 21.69
N ILE A 7 17.85 -12.99 22.93
CA ILE A 7 17.21 -11.98 23.76
C ILE A 7 18.22 -11.56 24.83
N ASN A 8 18.76 -10.36 24.70
CA ASN A 8 19.60 -9.74 25.72
C ASN A 8 18.81 -8.63 26.43
N ARG A 9 18.49 -8.84 27.71
CA ARG A 9 17.68 -7.90 28.51
C ARG A 9 18.46 -6.70 29.05
N SER A 10 19.76 -6.63 28.82
CA SER A 10 20.61 -5.52 29.26
C SER A 10 20.89 -4.49 28.16
N LEU A 11 20.25 -4.60 26.99
CA LEU A 11 20.38 -3.64 25.91
C LEU A 11 19.45 -2.44 26.12
N ASP A 12 19.98 -1.23 25.92
CA ASP A 12 19.22 0.02 26.03
C ASP A 12 18.41 0.32 24.75
N ASP A 13 18.78 -0.25 23.60
CA ASP A 13 18.05 -0.12 22.33
C ASP A 13 18.13 -1.42 21.50
N THR A 14 17.26 -1.54 20.50
CA THR A 14 17.19 -2.68 19.59
C THR A 14 18.37 -2.67 18.62
N GLU A 15 19.21 -3.69 18.69
CA GLU A 15 20.30 -3.91 17.74
C GLU A 15 19.93 -5.02 16.74
N VAL A 16 20.29 -4.82 15.47
CA VAL A 16 20.12 -5.82 14.40
C VAL A 16 21.49 -6.10 13.77
N ILE A 17 22.00 -7.32 13.94
CA ILE A 17 23.25 -7.78 13.32
C ILE A 17 22.95 -8.79 12.21
N ILE A 18 23.36 -8.48 10.97
CA ILE A 18 23.11 -9.33 9.79
C ILE A 18 24.39 -10.09 9.43
N HIS A 19 24.38 -11.41 9.63
CA HIS A 19 25.44 -12.31 9.17
C HIS A 19 25.02 -12.97 7.85
N ALA A 20 25.73 -12.67 6.77
CA ALA A 20 25.40 -13.13 5.43
C ALA A 20 26.65 -13.60 4.66
N PRO A 21 26.50 -14.53 3.69
CA PRO A 21 27.61 -15.06 2.90
C PRO A 21 28.14 -14.07 1.84
N SER A 22 27.45 -12.95 1.61
CA SER A 22 27.84 -11.91 0.66
C SER A 22 27.14 -10.58 0.93
N ASP A 23 27.72 -9.49 0.44
CA ASP A 23 27.17 -8.13 0.53
C ASP A 23 25.78 -8.03 -0.09
N ASN A 24 25.57 -8.66 -1.24
CA ASN A 24 24.25 -8.67 -1.90
C ASN A 24 23.18 -9.30 -1.00
N LYS A 25 23.51 -10.39 -0.29
CA LYS A 25 22.55 -11.06 0.61
C LYS A 25 22.33 -10.26 1.91
N ALA A 26 23.37 -9.62 2.44
CA ALA A 26 23.26 -8.70 3.56
C ALA A 26 22.35 -7.52 3.20
N HIS A 27 22.55 -6.93 2.02
CA HIS A 27 21.78 -5.80 1.51
C HIS A 27 20.31 -6.18 1.30
N GLU A 28 20.01 -7.36 0.74
CA GLU A 28 18.64 -7.85 0.59
C GLU A 28 17.90 -7.93 1.94
N ILE A 29 18.53 -8.50 2.97
CA ILE A 29 17.95 -8.61 4.32
C ILE A 29 17.80 -7.22 4.96
N TYR A 30 18.81 -6.36 4.80
CA TYR A 30 18.77 -4.98 5.27
C TYR A 30 17.58 -4.22 4.67
N GLN A 31 17.32 -4.37 3.37
CA GLN A 31 16.18 -3.75 2.69
C GLN A 31 14.84 -4.29 3.21
N LEU A 32 14.75 -5.58 3.55
CA LEU A 32 13.54 -6.17 4.15
C LEU A 32 13.26 -5.58 5.55
N LEU A 33 14.29 -5.35 6.35
CA LEU A 33 14.18 -4.74 7.67
C LEU A 33 13.94 -3.22 7.60
N GLN A 34 14.51 -2.57 6.59
CA GLN A 34 14.28 -1.16 6.27
C GLN A 34 12.94 -0.86 5.61
N LYS A 35 12.15 -1.88 5.23
CA LYS A 35 10.72 -1.67 5.00
C LYS A 35 10.11 -1.26 6.34
N LYS A 36 10.26 0.05 6.63
CA LYS A 36 9.65 0.83 7.72
C LYS A 36 8.30 0.23 8.01
N THR A 37 7.95 0.09 9.29
CA THR A 37 6.59 -0.21 9.75
C THR A 37 5.64 0.63 8.90
N LYS A 38 5.08 0.01 7.86
CA LYS A 38 4.28 0.73 6.87
C LYS A 38 3.09 1.28 7.63
N LEU A 39 2.55 2.42 7.20
CA LEU A 39 1.43 3.03 7.90
C LEU A 39 0.33 1.99 8.10
N GLN A 40 0.00 1.73 9.36
CA GLN A 40 -1.12 0.85 9.71
C GLN A 40 -2.39 1.65 9.91
N THR A 41 -2.26 2.87 10.43
CA THR A 41 -3.35 3.83 10.62
C THR A 41 -3.02 5.13 9.91
N LEU A 42 -4.03 5.76 9.32
CA LEU A 42 -3.90 7.04 8.64
C LEU A 42 -4.86 8.06 9.25
N LYS A 43 -4.34 9.28 9.51
CA LYS A 43 -5.15 10.44 9.86
C LYS A 43 -5.81 11.00 8.60
N LEU A 44 -7.13 11.05 8.62
CA LEU A 44 -8.02 11.44 7.52
C LEU A 44 -9.01 12.51 8.00
N TYR A 45 -9.63 13.22 7.07
CA TYR A 45 -10.54 14.32 7.38
C TYR A 45 -11.87 14.18 6.63
N ALA A 46 -12.98 14.47 7.31
CA ALA A 46 -14.26 14.75 6.68
C ALA A 46 -14.83 16.06 7.26
N ALA A 47 -15.00 17.06 6.40
CA ALA A 47 -15.28 18.44 6.80
C ALA A 47 -14.27 18.94 7.85
N THR A 48 -14.71 19.19 9.07
CA THR A 48 -13.88 19.68 10.19
C THR A 48 -13.46 18.56 11.16
N THR A 49 -13.81 17.30 10.86
CA THR A 49 -13.61 16.17 11.77
C THR A 49 -12.42 15.32 11.34
N GLU A 50 -11.61 14.92 12.31
CA GLU A 50 -10.46 14.03 12.11
C GLU A 50 -10.85 12.58 12.38
N TYR A 51 -10.37 11.67 11.53
CA TYR A 51 -10.58 10.23 11.63
C TYR A 51 -9.23 9.53 11.60
N TYR A 52 -9.09 8.45 12.38
CA TYR A 52 -7.89 7.62 12.42
C TYR A 52 -8.31 6.22 11.98
N LEU A 53 -8.14 5.91 10.70
CA LEU A 53 -8.61 4.66 10.11
C LEU A 53 -7.46 3.71 9.84
N SER A 54 -7.72 2.41 9.96
CA SER A 54 -6.77 1.41 9.47
C SER A 54 -6.65 1.55 7.95
N VAL A 55 -5.42 1.51 7.44
CA VAL A 55 -5.21 1.54 5.99
C VAL A 55 -5.87 0.34 5.31
N THR A 56 -6.07 -0.77 6.01
CA THR A 56 -6.74 -1.96 5.46
C THR A 56 -8.22 -1.74 5.17
N GLU A 57 -8.83 -0.67 5.70
CA GLU A 57 -10.21 -0.27 5.40
C GLU A 57 -10.32 0.55 4.10
N ILE A 58 -9.18 1.06 3.60
CA ILE A 58 -9.11 1.91 2.42
C ILE A 58 -9.04 1.04 1.18
N LEU A 59 -9.97 1.29 0.24
CA LEU A 59 -10.04 0.65 -1.07
C LEU A 59 -9.04 1.27 -2.05
N PHE A 60 -9.00 2.60 -2.10
CA PHE A 60 -8.07 3.34 -2.95
C PHE A 60 -7.94 4.80 -2.50
N PHE A 61 -6.89 5.45 -3.00
CA PHE A 61 -6.67 6.87 -2.95
C PHE A 61 -6.73 7.42 -4.38
N GLU A 62 -7.35 8.58 -4.54
CA GLU A 62 -7.33 9.29 -5.82
C GLU A 62 -7.11 10.80 -5.65
N THR A 63 -6.51 11.41 -6.67
CA THR A 63 -6.49 12.86 -6.77
C THR A 63 -7.87 13.36 -7.18
N ASP A 64 -8.54 14.08 -6.29
CA ASP A 64 -9.78 14.81 -6.57
C ASP A 64 -9.52 16.32 -6.46
N GLY A 65 -9.51 16.98 -7.62
CA GLY A 65 -9.13 18.39 -7.74
C GLY A 65 -7.71 18.67 -7.21
N ARG A 66 -7.62 19.34 -6.06
CA ARG A 66 -6.34 19.77 -5.44
C ARG A 66 -5.90 18.90 -4.26
N GLN A 67 -6.73 17.95 -3.84
CA GLN A 67 -6.53 17.12 -2.66
C GLN A 67 -6.51 15.63 -3.03
N ILE A 68 -6.02 14.81 -2.10
CA ILE A 68 -6.14 13.36 -2.22
C ILE A 68 -7.34 12.91 -1.39
N SER A 69 -8.22 12.16 -2.03
CA SER A 69 -9.36 11.50 -1.41
C SER A 69 -9.00 10.04 -1.12
N ALA A 70 -9.27 9.57 0.09
CA ALA A 70 -9.15 8.19 0.55
C ALA A 70 -10.55 7.56 0.61
N HIS A 71 -10.77 6.48 -0.12
CA HIS A 71 -12.08 5.88 -0.29
C HIS A 71 -12.15 4.57 0.50
N THR A 72 -13.05 4.52 1.48
CA THR A 72 -13.52 3.27 2.10
C THR A 72 -14.69 2.70 1.32
N ALA A 73 -15.23 1.55 1.72
CA ALA A 73 -16.43 1.00 1.09
C ALA A 73 -17.65 1.93 1.21
N GLU A 74 -17.80 2.59 2.35
CA GLU A 74 -18.98 3.39 2.70
C GLU A 74 -18.83 4.84 2.26
N GLN A 75 -17.71 5.47 2.60
CA GLN A 75 -17.52 6.91 2.39
C GLN A 75 -16.09 7.28 2.00
N SER A 76 -15.87 8.56 1.77
CA SER A 76 -14.58 9.10 1.34
C SER A 76 -14.14 10.21 2.29
N TYR A 77 -12.84 10.29 2.49
CA TYR A 77 -12.18 11.25 3.36
C TYR A 77 -11.06 11.94 2.59
N THR A 78 -10.57 13.06 3.10
CA THR A 78 -9.42 13.74 2.51
C THR A 78 -8.17 13.50 3.35
N THR A 79 -7.00 13.62 2.71
CA THR A 79 -5.70 13.60 3.38
C THR A 79 -4.82 14.73 2.87
N HIS A 80 -3.89 15.17 3.72
CA HIS A 80 -2.90 16.19 3.36
C HIS A 80 -1.69 15.61 2.62
N TYR A 81 -1.51 14.29 2.65
CA TYR A 81 -0.47 13.64 1.86
C TYR A 81 -0.74 13.79 0.37
N ARG A 82 0.35 13.90 -0.40
CA ARG A 82 0.36 13.75 -1.83
C ARG A 82 0.44 12.28 -2.20
N LEU A 83 0.01 11.97 -3.42
CA LEU A 83 -0.05 10.58 -3.89
C LEU A 83 1.33 9.90 -3.91
N TYR A 84 2.41 10.64 -4.20
CA TYR A 84 3.77 10.08 -4.15
C TYR A 84 4.25 9.81 -2.73
N GLU A 85 3.85 10.61 -1.74
CA GLU A 85 4.18 10.37 -0.33
C GLU A 85 3.45 9.12 0.18
N LEU A 86 2.18 8.97 -0.18
CA LEU A 86 1.39 7.77 0.12
C LEU A 86 2.03 6.52 -0.48
N GLU A 87 2.58 6.59 -1.69
CA GLU A 87 3.26 5.47 -2.34
C GLU A 87 4.47 4.96 -1.53
N GLU A 88 5.21 5.87 -0.88
CA GLU A 88 6.33 5.53 0.00
C GLU A 88 5.88 5.00 1.37
N LEU A 89 4.78 5.53 1.91
CA LEU A 89 4.32 5.27 3.28
C LEU A 89 3.39 4.06 3.40
N LEU A 90 2.63 3.74 2.34
CA LEU A 90 1.59 2.71 2.38
C LEU A 90 2.19 1.29 2.30
N PRO A 91 1.52 0.28 2.92
CA PRO A 91 1.93 -1.12 2.85
C PRO A 91 1.95 -1.67 1.42
N GLN A 92 2.63 -2.82 1.24
CA GLN A 92 2.81 -3.46 -0.07
C GLN A 92 1.50 -3.84 -0.77
N MET A 93 0.40 -4.01 -0.01
CA MET A 93 -0.94 -4.22 -0.58
C MET A 93 -1.40 -3.03 -1.42
N PHE A 94 -0.82 -1.84 -1.26
CA PHE A 94 -1.13 -0.69 -2.08
C PHE A 94 -0.25 -0.63 -3.33
N MET A 95 -0.89 -0.28 -4.45
CA MET A 95 -0.24 -0.16 -5.74
C MET A 95 -0.76 1.05 -6.50
N ARG A 96 0.16 1.82 -7.07
CA ARG A 96 -0.21 2.86 -8.02
C ARG A 96 -0.68 2.24 -9.33
N VAL A 97 -1.84 2.67 -9.81
CA VAL A 97 -2.49 2.09 -11.01
C VAL A 97 -2.77 3.13 -12.10
N SER A 98 -2.61 4.40 -11.77
CA SER A 98 -2.68 5.51 -12.70
C SER A 98 -1.81 6.68 -12.21
N LYS A 99 -1.75 7.77 -12.98
CA LYS A 99 -1.10 9.02 -12.52
C LYS A 99 -1.79 9.61 -11.30
N SER A 100 -3.06 9.32 -11.08
CA SER A 100 -3.91 9.92 -10.05
C SER A 100 -4.51 8.92 -9.07
N THR A 101 -4.13 7.63 -9.10
CA THR A 101 -4.78 6.59 -8.28
C THR A 101 -3.79 5.57 -7.73
N ILE A 102 -3.91 5.29 -6.42
CA ILE A 102 -3.29 4.16 -5.73
C ILE A 102 -4.40 3.29 -5.16
N LEU A 103 -4.45 2.00 -5.44
CA LEU A 103 -5.48 1.10 -4.90
C LEU A 103 -4.90 0.07 -3.94
N ASN A 104 -5.78 -0.48 -3.09
CA ASN A 104 -5.50 -1.65 -2.28
C ASN A 104 -5.81 -2.92 -3.08
N THR A 105 -4.75 -3.62 -3.47
CA THR A 105 -4.84 -4.85 -4.26
C THR A 105 -5.55 -5.99 -3.53
N GLU A 106 -5.56 -6.02 -2.19
CA GLU A 106 -6.27 -7.05 -1.40
C GLU A 106 -7.79 -6.87 -1.40
N LYS A 107 -8.27 -5.69 -1.78
CA LYS A 107 -9.70 -5.37 -1.82
C LYS A 107 -10.30 -5.51 -3.21
N ILE A 108 -9.53 -5.93 -4.20
CA ILE A 108 -10.02 -6.16 -5.56
C ILE A 108 -10.99 -7.33 -5.55
N PHE A 109 -12.19 -7.10 -6.07
CA PHE A 109 -13.19 -8.14 -6.30
C PHE A 109 -13.14 -8.66 -7.74
N SER A 110 -13.01 -7.78 -8.72
CA SER A 110 -12.93 -8.17 -10.12
C SER A 110 -12.13 -7.18 -10.96
N LEU A 111 -11.57 -7.68 -12.06
CA LEU A 111 -10.98 -6.88 -13.13
C LEU A 111 -11.72 -7.17 -14.43
N THR A 112 -12.14 -6.11 -15.14
CA THR A 112 -12.77 -6.21 -16.45
C THR A 112 -11.98 -5.39 -17.46
N HIS A 113 -11.59 -6.01 -18.56
CA HIS A 113 -10.96 -5.29 -19.67
C HIS A 113 -11.96 -4.33 -20.31
N SER A 114 -11.56 -3.06 -20.46
CA SER A 114 -12.25 -2.04 -21.23
C SER A 114 -11.39 -1.68 -22.45
N ILE A 115 -11.95 -0.92 -23.39
CA ILE A 115 -11.34 -0.57 -24.70
C ILE A 115 -9.86 -0.20 -24.59
N SER A 116 -9.47 0.58 -23.57
CA SER A 116 -8.11 1.07 -23.40
C SER A 116 -7.55 1.00 -21.99
N SER A 117 -8.30 0.44 -21.04
CA SER A 117 -7.98 0.39 -19.61
C SER A 117 -8.58 -0.87 -18.99
N TYR A 118 -8.27 -1.13 -17.73
CA TYR A 118 -8.95 -2.17 -16.96
C TYR A 118 -9.77 -1.53 -15.85
N LEU A 119 -11.03 -1.92 -15.73
CA LEU A 119 -11.91 -1.51 -14.67
C LEU A 119 -11.74 -2.46 -13.48
N VAL A 120 -11.49 -1.90 -12.29
CA VAL A 120 -11.41 -2.63 -11.04
C VAL A 120 -12.65 -2.34 -10.22
N CYS A 121 -13.31 -3.39 -9.74
CA CYS A 121 -14.36 -3.32 -8.73
C CYS A 121 -13.82 -3.82 -7.38
N PHE A 122 -14.33 -3.27 -6.29
CA PHE A 122 -13.87 -3.60 -4.93
C PHE A 122 -14.88 -4.46 -4.17
N GLN A 123 -14.38 -5.25 -3.21
CA GLN A 123 -15.22 -6.04 -2.31
C GLN A 123 -16.14 -5.12 -1.49
N ASN A 124 -17.40 -5.52 -1.34
CA ASN A 124 -18.40 -4.81 -0.51
C ASN A 124 -18.59 -3.33 -0.87
N SER A 125 -18.30 -2.93 -2.11
CA SER A 125 -18.47 -1.54 -2.54
C SER A 125 -18.86 -1.48 -4.02
N TYR A 126 -19.69 -0.49 -4.35
CA TYR A 126 -20.03 -0.15 -5.73
C TYR A 126 -18.93 0.71 -6.41
N LYS A 127 -17.92 1.15 -5.66
CA LYS A 127 -16.85 2.02 -6.17
C LYS A 127 -15.98 1.27 -7.17
N GLN A 128 -15.47 2.00 -8.15
CA GLN A 128 -14.69 1.45 -9.25
C GLN A 128 -13.55 2.40 -9.61
N VAL A 129 -12.43 1.85 -10.07
CA VAL A 129 -11.30 2.64 -10.58
C VAL A 129 -10.76 2.05 -11.87
N TYR A 130 -10.21 2.91 -12.72
CA TYR A 130 -9.51 2.47 -13.93
C TYR A 130 -8.01 2.32 -13.69
N VAL A 131 -7.47 1.21 -14.18
CA VAL A 131 -6.04 0.94 -14.26
C VAL A 131 -5.56 1.32 -15.66
N SER A 132 -4.55 2.17 -15.72
CA SER A 132 -3.97 2.57 -16.99
C SER A 132 -3.03 1.49 -17.53
N ARG A 133 -2.89 1.41 -18.87
CA ARG A 133 -2.10 0.37 -19.57
C ARG A 133 -0.68 0.19 -19.01
N LYS A 134 -0.05 1.29 -18.60
CA LYS A 134 1.31 1.30 -18.03
C LYS A 134 1.42 0.41 -16.78
N TYR A 135 0.41 0.43 -15.91
CA TYR A 135 0.47 -0.23 -14.60
C TYR A 135 -0.20 -1.61 -14.59
N TYR A 136 -0.98 -1.93 -15.63
CA TYR A 136 -1.73 -3.19 -15.66
C TYR A 136 -0.83 -4.44 -15.59
N LYS A 137 0.31 -4.44 -16.30
CA LYS A 137 1.23 -5.60 -16.29
C LYS A 137 1.71 -5.94 -14.88
N GLU A 138 2.12 -4.92 -14.12
CA GLU A 138 2.57 -5.11 -12.73
C GLU A 138 1.41 -5.50 -11.81
N LEU A 139 0.21 -4.91 -12.01
CA LEU A 139 -0.97 -5.26 -11.22
C LEU A 139 -1.34 -6.73 -11.41
N LYS A 140 -1.37 -7.19 -12.66
CA LYS A 140 -1.67 -8.59 -12.98
C LYS A 140 -0.66 -9.54 -12.31
N GLN A 141 0.63 -9.25 -12.40
CA GLN A 141 1.67 -10.05 -11.75
C GLN A 141 1.44 -10.15 -10.22
N ARG A 142 1.16 -9.04 -9.54
CA ARG A 142 0.90 -9.05 -8.08
C ARG A 142 -0.34 -9.86 -7.68
N LEU A 143 -1.31 -10.00 -8.59
CA LEU A 143 -2.51 -10.79 -8.34
C LEU A 143 -2.25 -12.28 -8.57
N GLU A 144 -1.46 -12.64 -9.60
CA GLU A 144 -1.05 -14.02 -9.87
C GLU A 144 -0.14 -14.58 -8.76
N GLU A 145 0.72 -13.75 -8.14
CA GLU A 145 1.57 -14.15 -7.00
C GLU A 145 0.79 -14.56 -5.73
N ARG A 146 -0.54 -14.41 -5.72
CA ARG A 146 -1.41 -14.78 -4.59
C ARG A 146 -2.14 -16.11 -4.78
N GLU A 147 -2.11 -16.66 -5.98
CA GLU A 147 -2.69 -17.97 -6.31
C GLU A 147 -1.70 -19.10 -5.94
#